data_AF-A0A9Q9F1M1-F1
#
_entry.id   AF-A0A9Q9F1M1-F1
#
_cell.length_a   1.000
_cell.length_b   1.000
_cell.length_c   1.000
_cell.angle_alpha   90.00
_cell.angle_beta   90.00
_cell.angle_gamma   90.00
#
_symmetry.space_group_name_H-M   'P 1'
#
loop_
_entity.id
_entity.type
_entity.pdbx_description
1 polymer ?
#
loop_
_entity_poly.entity_id
_entity_poly.type
_entity_poly.pdbx_seq_one_letter_code
_entity_poly.pdbx_strand_id
1 'polypeptide(L)'
;MTEVYMAFWKNALNIRDGATRKEFNVPFLLHLVIIWFIMPLLAKLLGISGEAYHTDFYILSTEVKFNGNELTWLLIVILIVPTATLTFRRFQDLKMNGWWSLYIIGFPIIFMSFTLLANTIGQFLPADSLLAEIIITAVVCVPILLLVLLISQLIFYEHKTYPKWRMIDKDNSI
;
A
#
# COMPACT_ATOMS: atom_id res chain seq x y z
N MET A 1 5.42 -13.00 17.19
CA MET A 1 4.69 -12.42 16.02
C MET A 1 3.24 -12.14 16.37
N THR A 2 2.55 -13.08 17.03
CA THR A 2 1.16 -12.93 17.49
C THR A 2 0.92 -11.69 18.35
N GLU A 3 1.79 -11.40 19.32
CA GLU A 3 1.68 -10.20 20.17
C GLU A 3 1.73 -8.89 19.37
N VAL A 4 2.61 -8.82 18.36
CA VAL A 4 2.73 -7.65 17.47
C VAL A 4 1.48 -7.50 16.61
N TYR A 5 0.95 -8.61 16.08
CA TYR A 5 -0.29 -8.59 15.30
C TYR A 5 -1.51 -8.20 16.16
N MET A 6 -1.55 -8.64 17.42
CA MET A 6 -2.59 -8.21 18.36
C MET A 6 -2.45 -6.73 18.73
N ALA A 7 -1.23 -6.24 18.91
CA ALA A 7 -0.96 -4.82 19.15
C ALA A 7 -1.34 -3.94 17.94
N PHE A 8 -1.22 -4.45 16.72
CA PHE A 8 -1.72 -3.79 15.51
C PHE A 8 -3.23 -3.53 15.62
N TRP A 9 -4.03 -4.55 15.92
CA TRP A 9 -5.49 -4.39 16.05
C TRP A 9 -5.89 -3.45 17.19
N LYS A 10 -5.20 -3.53 18.34
CA LYS A 10 -5.43 -2.61 19.46
C LYS A 10 -5.16 -1.15 19.11
N ASN A 11 -4.28 -0.89 18.14
CA ASN A 11 -3.92 0.46 17.69
C ASN A 11 -4.46 0.79 16.30
N ALA A 12 -5.47 0.06 15.79
CA ALA A 12 -5.96 0.20 14.43
C ALA A 12 -6.44 1.62 14.07
N LEU A 13 -6.89 2.40 15.06
CA LEU A 13 -7.35 3.79 14.90
C LEU A 13 -6.47 4.79 15.65
N ASN A 14 -5.41 4.33 16.31
CA ASN A 14 -4.51 5.18 17.04
C ASN A 14 -3.38 5.64 16.12
N ILE A 15 -3.36 6.93 15.76
CA ILE A 15 -2.31 7.56 14.95
C ILE A 15 -1.18 8.18 15.78
N ARG A 16 -1.23 8.04 17.10
CA ARG A 16 -0.18 8.53 18.00
C ARG A 16 0.98 7.54 18.03
N ASP A 17 2.17 8.11 18.25
CA ASP A 17 3.44 7.41 18.38
C ASP A 17 3.90 6.64 17.13
N GLY A 18 5.22 6.56 16.96
CA GLY A 18 5.81 5.82 15.85
C GLY A 18 5.42 4.33 15.87
N ALA A 19 5.49 3.70 14.70
CA ALA A 19 5.50 2.24 14.58
C ALA A 19 6.90 1.80 14.18
N THR A 20 7.53 0.95 14.98
CA THR A 20 8.85 0.40 14.67
C THR A 20 8.79 -0.48 13.42
N ARG A 21 9.95 -0.75 12.82
CA ARG A 21 10.04 -1.61 11.62
C ARG A 21 9.38 -2.97 11.80
N LYS A 22 9.56 -3.60 12.97
CA LYS A 22 8.97 -4.90 13.29
C LYS A 22 7.45 -4.79 13.46
N GLU A 23 6.96 -3.73 14.09
CA GLU A 23 5.52 -3.47 14.27
C GLU A 23 4.84 -3.18 12.94
N PHE A 24 5.54 -2.59 11.98
CA PHE A 24 5.05 -2.38 10.61
C PHE A 24 5.10 -3.65 9.76
N ASN A 25 6.29 -4.28 9.63
CA ASN A 25 6.52 -5.36 8.67
C ASN A 25 5.66 -6.60 8.96
N VAL A 26 5.44 -6.96 10.23
CA VAL A 26 4.68 -8.17 10.58
C VAL A 26 3.24 -8.11 10.07
N PRO A 27 2.39 -7.13 10.47
CA PRO A 27 1.03 -7.04 9.94
C PRO A 27 1.00 -6.71 8.44
N PHE A 28 1.84 -5.79 7.96
CA PHE A 28 1.83 -5.35 6.56
C PHE A 28 2.13 -6.49 5.58
N LEU A 29 3.21 -7.25 5.80
CA LEU A 29 3.56 -8.38 4.94
C LEU A 29 2.55 -9.52 5.07
N LEU A 30 2.00 -9.75 6.25
CA LEU A 30 0.95 -10.76 6.45
C LEU A 30 -0.31 -10.42 5.64
N HIS A 31 -0.75 -9.15 5.66
CA HIS A 31 -1.88 -8.70 4.86
C HIS A 31 -1.62 -8.80 3.37
N LEU A 32 -0.40 -8.46 2.91
CA LEU A 32 -0.01 -8.68 1.52
C LEU A 32 -0.10 -10.16 1.13
N VAL A 33 0.39 -11.07 1.97
CA VAL A 33 0.29 -12.52 1.71
C VAL A 33 -1.16 -12.98 1.65
N ILE A 34 -1.99 -12.50 2.58
CA ILE A 34 -3.41 -12.85 2.63
C ILE A 34 -4.12 -12.38 1.36
N ILE A 35 -3.95 -11.11 0.99
CA ILE A 35 -4.65 -10.49 -0.14
C ILE A 35 -4.19 -11.08 -1.47
N TRP A 36 -2.89 -11.27 -1.68
CA TRP A 36 -2.35 -11.66 -2.99
C TRP A 36 -2.28 -13.17 -3.23
N PHE A 37 -2.22 -13.99 -2.18
CA PHE A 37 -2.05 -15.44 -2.33
C PHE A 37 -3.20 -16.24 -1.72
N ILE A 38 -3.55 -15.96 -0.47
CA ILE A 38 -4.52 -16.79 0.26
C ILE A 38 -5.94 -16.55 -0.26
N MET A 39 -6.34 -15.29 -0.46
CA MET A 39 -7.71 -14.97 -0.89
C MET A 39 -8.03 -15.47 -2.31
N PRO A 40 -7.16 -15.28 -3.33
CA PRO A 40 -7.40 -15.85 -4.66
C PRO A 40 -7.47 -17.38 -4.63
N LEU A 41 -6.62 -18.02 -3.82
CA LEU A 41 -6.65 -19.47 -3.64
C LEU A 41 -7.95 -19.95 -3.00
N LEU A 42 -8.40 -19.30 -1.92
CA LEU A 42 -9.67 -19.63 -1.25
C LEU A 42 -10.87 -19.40 -2.16
N ALA A 43 -10.89 -18.30 -2.90
CA ALA A 43 -11.95 -18.01 -3.88
C ALA A 43 -12.03 -19.12 -4.94
N LYS A 44 -10.88 -19.55 -5.48
CA LYS A 44 -10.79 -20.66 -6.43
C LYS A 44 -11.27 -21.99 -5.83
N LEU A 45 -10.84 -22.32 -4.61
CA LEU A 45 -11.21 -23.58 -3.94
C LEU A 45 -12.69 -23.66 -3.58
N LEU A 46 -13.27 -22.54 -3.16
CA LEU A 46 -14.68 -22.46 -2.76
C LEU A 46 -15.63 -22.31 -3.96
N GLY A 47 -15.11 -22.30 -5.20
CA GLY A 47 -15.92 -22.06 -6.38
C GLY A 47 -16.57 -20.68 -6.38
N ILE A 48 -16.05 -19.74 -5.59
CA ILE A 48 -16.50 -18.35 -5.58
C ILE A 48 -15.83 -17.69 -6.78
N SER A 49 -16.34 -18.02 -7.97
CA SER A 49 -16.04 -17.31 -9.21
C SER A 49 -16.66 -15.93 -9.09
N GLY A 50 -15.91 -15.00 -8.51
CA GLY A 50 -16.30 -13.60 -8.45
C GLY A 50 -16.24 -12.99 -9.84
N GLU A 51 -17.27 -13.22 -10.65
CA GLU A 51 -17.56 -12.41 -11.83
C GLU A 51 -18.27 -11.09 -11.47
N ALA A 52 -18.58 -10.89 -10.17
CA ALA A 52 -19.37 -9.76 -9.71
C ALA A 52 -18.71 -8.39 -9.99
N TYR A 53 -17.37 -8.32 -9.93
CA TYR A 53 -16.62 -7.09 -10.22
C TYR A 53 -15.32 -7.43 -10.95
N HIS A 54 -15.39 -7.42 -12.27
CA HIS A 54 -14.20 -7.34 -13.12
C HIS A 54 -13.82 -5.88 -13.27
N THR A 55 -12.65 -5.51 -12.78
CA THR A 55 -12.02 -4.26 -13.24
C THR A 55 -10.77 -4.64 -14.01
N ASP A 56 -10.91 -4.62 -15.32
CA ASP A 56 -9.79 -4.74 -16.24
C ASP A 56 -9.19 -3.35 -16.42
N PHE A 57 -7.92 -3.19 -16.08
CA PHE A 57 -7.19 -1.95 -16.36
C PHE A 57 -6.02 -2.24 -17.29
N TYR A 58 -5.83 -1.38 -18.28
CA TYR A 58 -4.72 -1.47 -19.21
C TYR A 58 -3.56 -0.59 -18.73
N ILE A 59 -2.39 -1.19 -18.53
CA ILE A 59 -1.13 -0.47 -18.30
C ILE A 59 -0.26 -0.65 -19.53
N LEU A 60 -0.08 0.40 -20.34
CA LEU A 60 0.85 0.42 -21.48
C LEU A 60 0.72 -0.85 -22.35
N SER A 61 -0.51 -1.20 -22.75
CA SER A 61 -0.93 -2.44 -23.47
C SER A 61 -1.04 -3.75 -22.69
N THR A 62 -0.61 -3.80 -21.42
CA THR A 62 -0.80 -4.98 -20.56
C THR A 62 -2.14 -4.90 -19.84
N GLU A 63 -3.01 -5.87 -20.10
CA GLU A 63 -4.26 -6.04 -19.35
C GLU A 63 -3.96 -6.60 -17.96
N VAL A 64 -4.24 -5.80 -16.93
CA VAL A 64 -4.19 -6.23 -15.53
C VAL A 64 -5.63 -6.47 -15.08
N LYS A 65 -5.95 -7.75 -14.83
CA LYS A 65 -7.27 -8.16 -14.36
C LYS A 65 -7.31 -8.13 -12.85
N PHE A 66 -8.17 -7.29 -12.29
CA PHE A 66 -8.52 -7.38 -10.88
C PHE A 66 -9.88 -8.05 -10.74
N ASN A 67 -9.86 -9.31 -10.31
CA ASN A 67 -11.06 -10.09 -10.04
C ASN A 67 -11.28 -10.10 -8.52
N GLY A 68 -12.20 -9.26 -8.05
CA GLY A 68 -12.59 -9.20 -6.64
C GLY A 68 -14.02 -9.69 -6.46
N ASN A 69 -14.23 -10.67 -5.59
CA ASN A 69 -15.58 -10.98 -5.08
C ASN A 69 -15.93 -10.05 -3.89
N GLU A 70 -17.18 -10.09 -3.44
CA GLU A 70 -17.69 -9.27 -2.34
C GLU A 70 -16.88 -9.47 -1.04
N LEU A 71 -16.40 -10.70 -0.81
CA LEU A 71 -15.57 -11.04 0.33
C LEU A 71 -14.21 -10.34 0.29
N THR A 72 -13.55 -10.30 -0.87
CA THR A 72 -12.30 -9.58 -1.09
C THR A 72 -12.48 -8.09 -0.85
N TRP A 73 -13.56 -7.49 -1.34
CA TRP A 73 -13.88 -6.09 -1.12
C TRP A 73 -14.12 -5.76 0.36
N LEU A 74 -14.89 -6.60 1.06
CA LEU A 74 -15.17 -6.42 2.49
C LEU A 74 -13.87 -6.50 3.32
N LEU A 75 -12.97 -7.43 2.99
CA LEU A 75 -11.65 -7.52 3.60
C LEU A 75 -10.78 -6.29 3.33
N ILE A 76 -10.76 -5.78 2.10
CA ILE A 76 -10.04 -4.55 1.78
C ILE A 76 -10.55 -3.41 2.66
N VAL A 77 -11.87 -3.22 2.77
CA VAL A 77 -12.47 -2.16 3.59
C VAL A 77 -12.12 -2.31 5.08
N ILE A 78 -12.10 -3.54 5.60
CA ILE A 78 -11.74 -3.78 7.01
C ILE A 78 -10.26 -3.50 7.26
N LEU A 79 -9.39 -3.80 6.29
CA LEU A 79 -7.94 -3.69 6.44
C LEU A 79 -7.39 -2.31 6.06
N ILE A 80 -8.12 -1.51 5.26
CA ILE A 80 -7.61 -0.25 4.72
C ILE A 80 -7.33 0.78 5.81
N VAL A 81 -8.28 1.00 6.74
CA VAL A 81 -8.12 1.99 7.81
C VAL A 81 -7.03 1.59 8.79
N PRO A 82 -7.00 0.35 9.32
CA PRO A 82 -5.91 -0.10 10.19
C PRO A 82 -4.52 -0.02 9.53
N THR A 83 -4.43 -0.38 8.24
CA THR A 83 -3.18 -0.30 7.47
C THR A 83 -2.76 1.16 7.24
N ALA A 84 -3.71 2.08 7.05
CA ALA A 84 -3.45 3.52 6.94
C ALA A 84 -2.82 4.05 8.21
N THR A 85 -3.45 3.77 9.34
CA THR A 85 -2.99 4.16 10.66
C THR A 85 -1.59 3.64 10.93
N LEU A 86 -1.34 2.35 10.65
CA LEU A 86 -0.03 1.73 10.82
C LEU A 86 1.05 2.39 9.93
N THR A 87 0.72 2.64 8.67
CA THR A 87 1.63 3.28 7.70
C THR A 87 1.94 4.73 8.10
N PHE A 88 0.93 5.46 8.58
CA PHE A 88 1.07 6.83 9.08
C PHE A 88 2.06 6.88 10.26
N ARG A 89 1.87 6.00 11.25
CA ARG A 89 2.76 5.87 12.40
C ARG A 89 4.16 5.44 12.01
N ARG A 90 4.29 4.58 11.01
CA ARG A 90 5.60 4.17 10.50
C ARG A 90 6.35 5.35 9.87
N PHE A 91 5.67 6.19 9.09
CA PHE A 91 6.29 7.42 8.58
C PHE A 91 6.72 8.38 9.70
N GLN A 92 5.93 8.51 10.77
CA GLN A 92 6.33 9.31 11.93
C GLN A 92 7.60 8.77 12.62
N ASP A 93 7.74 7.44 12.70
CA ASP A 93 8.95 6.79 13.22
C ASP A 93 10.18 7.13 12.35
N LEU A 94 9.99 7.20 11.03
CA LEU A 94 11.00 7.62 10.06
C LEU A 94 11.25 9.13 10.00
N LYS A 95 10.61 9.93 10.87
CA LYS A 95 10.66 11.41 10.85
C LYS A 95 10.18 12.02 9.53
N MET A 96 9.31 11.32 8.84
CA MET A 96 8.65 11.77 7.62
C MET A 96 7.23 12.26 7.89
N ASN A 97 6.64 12.95 6.92
CA ASN A 97 5.24 13.34 6.98
C ASN A 97 4.33 12.09 6.95
N GLY A 98 3.55 11.87 8.02
CA GLY A 98 2.62 10.73 8.12
C GLY A 98 1.58 10.67 7.01
N TRP A 99 1.20 11.81 6.42
CA TRP A 99 0.20 11.90 5.35
C TRP A 99 0.61 11.20 4.05
N TRP A 100 1.89 10.84 3.88
CA TRP A 100 2.33 9.94 2.80
C TRP A 100 1.64 8.57 2.83
N SER A 101 1.06 8.17 3.97
CA SER A 101 0.22 6.97 4.07
C SER A 101 -1.02 7.01 3.17
N LEU A 102 -1.62 8.19 2.98
CA LEU A 102 -2.76 8.37 2.07
C LEU A 102 -2.34 8.15 0.61
N TYR A 103 -1.12 8.51 0.25
CA TYR A 103 -0.58 8.25 -1.09
C TYR A 103 -0.48 6.74 -1.36
N ILE A 104 0.03 5.97 -0.39
CA ILE A 104 0.18 4.51 -0.54
C ILE A 104 -1.18 3.83 -0.67
N ILE A 105 -2.13 4.21 0.17
CA ILE A 105 -3.45 3.56 0.21
C ILE A 105 -4.35 4.03 -0.92
N GLY A 106 -4.29 5.31 -1.25
CA GLY A 106 -4.96 5.90 -2.39
C GLY A 106 -4.28 5.61 -3.72
N PHE A 107 -3.16 4.86 -3.73
CA PHE A 107 -2.37 4.63 -4.94
C PHE A 107 -3.20 4.12 -6.12
N PRO A 108 -4.15 3.18 -5.99
CA PRO A 108 -4.97 2.75 -7.12
C PRO A 108 -5.75 3.89 -7.77
N ILE A 109 -6.32 4.80 -6.96
CA ILE A 109 -7.09 5.95 -7.44
C ILE A 109 -6.16 6.99 -8.08
N ILE A 110 -5.00 7.24 -7.45
CA ILE A 110 -3.99 8.16 -7.97
C ILE A 110 -3.46 7.65 -9.30
N PHE A 111 -3.11 6.37 -9.37
CA PHE A 111 -2.60 5.73 -10.57
C PHE A 111 -3.63 5.78 -11.70
N MET A 112 -4.89 5.43 -11.42
CA MET A 112 -5.98 5.57 -12.38
C MET A 112 -6.10 7.02 -12.90
N SER A 113 -6.04 8.01 -12.01
CA SER A 113 -6.09 9.43 -12.39
C SER A 113 -4.93 9.83 -13.31
N PHE A 114 -3.71 9.34 -13.05
CA PHE A 114 -2.55 9.60 -13.89
C PHE A 114 -2.65 8.90 -15.25
N THR A 115 -3.16 7.67 -15.32
CA THR A 115 -3.38 6.98 -16.60
C THR A 115 -4.44 7.69 -17.46
N LEU A 116 -5.52 8.18 -16.83
CA LEU A 116 -6.52 9.01 -17.51
C LEU A 116 -5.92 10.31 -18.04
N LEU A 117 -5.10 10.99 -17.23
CA LEU A 117 -4.38 12.20 -17.64
C LEU A 117 -3.41 11.92 -18.80
N ALA A 118 -2.67 10.81 -18.75
CA ALA A 118 -1.75 10.44 -19.81
C ALA A 118 -2.49 10.17 -21.13
N ASN A 119 -3.65 9.51 -21.06
CA ASN A 119 -4.51 9.28 -22.21
C ASN A 119 -5.07 10.59 -22.80
N THR A 120 -5.49 11.54 -21.97
CA THR A 120 -5.99 12.83 -22.48
C THR A 120 -4.87 13.65 -23.12
N ILE A 121 -3.67 13.68 -22.53
CA ILE A 121 -2.49 14.31 -23.13
C ILE A 121 -2.14 13.65 -24.47
N GLY A 122 -2.20 12.31 -24.53
CA GLY A 122 -1.89 11.54 -25.74
C GLY A 122 -2.76 11.88 -26.95
N GLN A 123 -4.00 12.34 -26.74
CA GLN A 123 -4.89 12.76 -27.84
C GLN A 123 -4.39 14.02 -28.58
N PHE A 124 -3.57 14.84 -27.92
CA PHE A 124 -3.03 16.07 -28.50
C PHE A 124 -1.64 15.90 -29.12
N LEU A 125 -1.10 14.68 -29.10
CA LEU A 125 0.22 14.36 -29.61
C LEU A 125 0.12 13.53 -30.91
N PRO A 126 1.07 13.64 -31.84
CA PRO A 126 1.08 12.81 -33.04
C PRO A 126 1.22 11.33 -32.67
N ALA A 127 0.36 10.46 -33.21
CA ALA A 127 0.28 9.05 -32.86
C ALA A 127 1.58 8.27 -33.11
N ASP A 128 2.35 8.65 -34.15
CA ASP A 128 3.59 7.98 -34.55
C ASP A 128 4.85 8.64 -33.94
N SER A 129 4.67 9.49 -32.94
CA SER A 129 5.77 10.22 -32.32
C SER A 129 6.39 9.41 -31.18
N LEU A 130 7.64 8.99 -31.36
CA LEU A 130 8.48 8.43 -30.28
C LEU A 130 8.50 9.35 -29.04
N LEU A 131 8.50 10.67 -29.26
CA LEU A 131 8.46 11.65 -28.17
C LEU A 131 7.15 11.57 -27.37
N ALA A 132 6.03 11.31 -28.02
CA ALA A 132 4.73 11.18 -27.36
C ALA A 132 4.67 9.93 -26.47
N GLU A 133 5.18 8.81 -26.96
CA GLU A 133 5.29 7.56 -26.20
C GLU A 133 6.17 7.74 -24.95
N ILE A 134 7.32 8.42 -25.09
CA ILE A 134 8.22 8.73 -23.98
C ILE A 134 7.51 9.60 -22.93
N ILE A 135 6.80 10.64 -23.34
CA ILE A 135 6.09 11.56 -22.43
C ILE A 135 5.01 10.80 -21.65
N ILE A 136 4.16 10.04 -22.35
CA ILE A 136 3.08 9.25 -21.74
C ILE A 136 3.66 8.24 -20.73
N THR A 137 4.71 7.52 -21.13
CA THR A 137 5.39 6.55 -20.27
C THR A 137 5.98 7.22 -19.03
N ALA A 138 6.65 8.36 -19.19
CA ALA A 138 7.22 9.11 -18.07
C ALA A 138 6.14 9.53 -17.07
N VAL A 139 5.00 10.05 -17.54
CA VAL A 139 3.87 10.48 -16.69
C VAL A 139 3.32 9.31 -15.87
N VAL A 140 3.16 8.13 -16.47
CA VAL A 140 2.65 6.93 -15.78
C VAL A 140 3.68 6.33 -14.81
N CYS A 141 4.97 6.41 -15.13
CA CYS A 141 6.04 5.86 -14.30
C CYS A 141 6.31 6.68 -13.03
N VAL A 142 6.12 8.00 -13.06
CA VAL A 142 6.35 8.88 -11.89
C VAL A 142 5.63 8.41 -10.62
N PRO A 143 4.30 8.14 -10.62
CA PRO A 143 3.63 7.67 -9.41
C PRO A 143 4.11 6.29 -8.96
N ILE A 144 4.44 5.38 -9.89
CA ILE A 144 4.97 4.05 -9.57
C ILE A 144 6.32 4.18 -8.84
N LEU A 145 7.23 4.99 -9.37
CA LEU A 145 8.54 5.21 -8.77
C LEU A 145 8.42 5.79 -7.36
N LEU A 146 7.53 6.76 -7.16
CA LEU A 146 7.27 7.33 -5.84
C LEU A 146 6.71 6.28 -4.86
N LEU A 147 5.77 5.44 -5.30
CA LEU A 147 5.24 4.33 -4.49
C LEU A 147 6.36 3.38 -4.06
N VAL A 148 7.21 2.95 -5.00
CA VAL A 148 8.33 2.04 -4.73
C VAL A 148 9.30 2.65 -3.73
N LEU A 149 9.65 3.92 -3.89
CA LEU A 149 10.53 4.64 -2.96
C LEU A 149 9.92 4.69 -1.55
N LEU A 150 8.66 5.08 -1.42
CA LEU A 150 7.98 5.15 -0.12
C LEU A 150 7.86 3.79 0.55
N ILE A 151 7.45 2.74 -0.17
CA ILE A 151 7.38 1.37 0.35
C ILE A 151 8.76 0.88 0.78
N SER A 152 9.81 1.16 -0.01
CA SER A 152 11.18 0.75 0.34
C SER A 152 11.66 1.37 1.66
N GLN A 153 11.32 2.64 1.90
CA GLN A 153 11.64 3.32 3.16
C GLN A 153 10.90 2.68 4.34
N LEU A 154 9.62 2.36 4.19
CA LEU A 154 8.84 1.73 5.26
C LEU A 154 9.38 0.35 5.66
N ILE A 155 9.75 -0.48 4.67
CA ILE A 155 10.15 -1.89 4.85
C ILE A 155 11.61 -2.03 5.33
N PHE A 156 12.54 -1.30 4.71
CA PHE A 156 13.97 -1.54 4.86
C PHE A 156 14.66 -0.54 5.78
N TYR A 157 14.22 0.71 5.80
CA TYR A 157 14.92 1.74 6.55
C TYR A 157 14.56 1.66 8.03
N GLU A 158 15.55 1.77 8.91
CA GLU A 158 15.33 1.81 10.35
C GLU A 158 16.07 3.01 10.90
N HIS A 159 15.31 4.02 11.32
CA HIS A 159 15.90 5.13 12.04
C HIS A 159 16.31 4.62 13.42
N LYS A 160 17.61 4.67 13.75
CA LYS A 160 18.13 4.29 15.06
C LYS A 160 17.67 5.31 16.10
N THR A 161 16.41 5.20 16.52
CA THR A 161 15.86 6.00 17.62
C THR A 161 15.27 5.04 18.63
N TYR A 162 16.00 4.83 19.73
CA TYR A 162 15.43 4.24 20.93
C TYR A 162 14.26 5.13 21.38
N PRO A 163 13.03 4.59 21.53
CA PRO A 163 11.96 5.36 22.14
C PRO A 163 12.40 5.70 23.56
N LYS A 164 12.37 6.99 23.96
CA LYS A 164 12.72 7.41 25.33
C LYS A 164 11.93 6.62 26.40
N TRP A 165 10.70 6.21 26.10
CA TRP A 165 9.88 5.39 27.00
C TRP A 165 10.34 3.93 27.11
N ARG A 166 11.01 3.35 26.09
CA ARG A 166 11.66 2.02 26.20
C ARG A 166 12.99 2.06 26.96
N MET A 167 13.51 3.25 27.29
CA MET A 167 14.67 3.38 28.19
C MET A 167 14.22 3.38 29.66
N ILE A 168 12.98 3.80 29.96
CA ILE A 168 12.43 3.81 31.32
C ILE A 168 12.13 2.40 31.81
N ASP A 169 11.74 1.48 30.92
CA ASP A 169 11.47 0.08 31.29
C ASP A 169 12.73 -0.73 31.60
N LYS A 170 13.93 -0.25 31.18
CA LYS A 170 15.21 -0.92 31.49
C LYS A 170 15.85 -0.48 32.79
N ASP A 171 15.54 0.72 33.28
CA ASP A 171 16.04 1.22 34.57
C ASP A 171 15.16 0.80 35.76
N ASN A 172 13.99 0.22 35.51
CA ASN A 172 13.06 -0.27 36.54
C ASN A 172 13.06 -1.80 36.73
N SER A 173 13.93 -2.54 36.03
CA SER A 173 14.20 -3.94 36.36
C SER A 173 15.39 -4.00 37.33
N ILE A 174 15.06 -3.87 38.62
CA ILE A 174 15.94 -4.26 39.75
C ILE A 174 16.24 -5.75 39.64
#